data_AF-A0A0K3CPV0-F1
#
_entry.id   AF-A0A0K3CPV0-F1
#
_cell.length_a   1.000
_cell.length_b   1.000
_cell.length_c   1.000
_cell.angle_alpha   90.00
_cell.angle_beta   90.00
_cell.angle_gamma   90.00
#
_symmetry.space_group_name_H-M   'P 1'
#
loop_
_entity.id
_entity.type
_entity.pdbx_description
1 polymer ?
#
loop_
_entity_poly.entity_id
_entity_poly.type
_entity_poly.pdbx_seq_one_letter_code
_entity_poly.pdbx_strand_id
1 'polypeptide(L)'
;MAPITLAANQEVAAAAPALVNEEHNPTVTSYMACTVSRKDVSVEMVDEEHNPTLFIATAPTTFPTVQDQGNVLTLRTFDLTDGETIACIRWQGLYYVTGTDVVRILDFQSRQAGLHQNDSKAFARGVYSDLRRLKIGRDCVLLPSQVRSKIARTQLPLTNVMLCQAPLLDALFRDDFIKTRKARKLFFWFSVPYDDLLRRVLDRHGILVSPVSSTTI
;
A
#
# COMPACT_ATOMS: atom_id res chain seq x y z
N MET A 1 9.45 12.39 -68.46
CA MET A 1 9.53 13.69 -67.74
C MET A 1 8.55 13.63 -66.59
N ALA A 2 9.01 14.01 -65.39
CA ALA A 2 8.31 13.95 -64.10
C ALA A 2 7.01 14.82 -64.10
N PRO A 3 6.09 14.74 -63.10
CA PRO A 3 6.42 14.75 -61.68
C PRO A 3 5.70 13.74 -60.76
N ILE A 4 6.42 13.43 -59.69
CA ILE A 4 5.95 12.84 -58.44
C ILE A 4 5.14 13.92 -57.69
N THR A 5 3.95 13.59 -57.23
CA THR A 5 3.15 14.47 -56.35
C THR A 5 2.96 13.78 -54.99
N LEU A 6 3.59 14.34 -53.96
CA LEU A 6 3.32 14.03 -52.55
C LEU A 6 1.88 14.42 -52.21
N ALA A 7 1.09 13.48 -51.70
CA ALA A 7 -0.15 13.79 -50.98
C ALA A 7 0.08 13.51 -49.49
N ALA A 8 -0.16 14.54 -48.69
CA ALA A 8 0.08 14.60 -47.26
C ALA A 8 -0.77 13.58 -46.49
N ASN A 9 -0.17 13.04 -45.43
CA ASN A 9 -0.87 12.36 -44.35
C ASN A 9 -1.90 13.30 -43.72
N GLN A 10 -3.15 12.86 -43.66
CA GLN A 10 -4.17 13.45 -42.80
C GLN A 10 -4.57 12.38 -41.79
N GLU A 11 -3.89 12.37 -40.64
CA GLU A 11 -4.29 11.63 -39.45
C GLU A 11 -5.68 12.13 -39.02
N VAL A 12 -6.69 11.29 -39.18
CA VAL A 12 -7.96 11.47 -38.48
C VAL A 12 -7.69 11.10 -37.02
N ALA A 13 -7.52 12.12 -36.18
CA ALA A 13 -7.48 11.98 -34.73
C ALA A 13 -8.80 11.38 -34.24
N ALA A 14 -8.84 10.05 -34.11
CA ALA A 14 -9.89 9.37 -33.39
C ALA A 14 -9.74 9.72 -31.91
N ALA A 15 -10.63 10.61 -31.45
CA ALA A 15 -10.76 11.01 -30.05
C ALA A 15 -10.83 9.77 -29.15
N ALA A 16 -9.86 9.64 -28.25
CA ALA A 16 -9.90 8.67 -27.17
C ALA A 16 -11.12 9.00 -26.27
N PRO A 17 -11.93 8.02 -25.86
CA PRO A 17 -13.06 8.29 -24.99
C PRO A 17 -12.54 8.74 -23.63
N ALA A 18 -13.06 9.89 -23.18
CA ALA A 18 -12.85 10.41 -21.84
C ALA A 18 -13.29 9.36 -20.82
N LEU A 19 -12.33 8.86 -20.02
CA LEU A 19 -12.64 8.11 -18.82
C LEU A 19 -13.29 9.10 -17.83
N VAL A 20 -14.60 9.00 -17.73
CA VAL A 20 -15.38 9.63 -16.66
C VAL A 20 -14.94 8.96 -15.37
N ASN A 21 -14.15 9.67 -14.58
CA ASN A 21 -13.85 9.29 -13.21
C ASN A 21 -15.13 9.52 -12.41
N GLU A 22 -15.99 8.51 -12.33
CA GLU A 22 -17.00 8.49 -11.27
C GLU A 22 -16.25 8.50 -9.94
N GLU A 23 -16.33 9.63 -9.23
CA GLU A 23 -15.97 9.79 -7.83
C GLU A 23 -16.76 8.77 -6.98
N HIS A 24 -16.28 7.53 -6.96
CA HIS A 24 -16.54 6.64 -5.85
C HIS A 24 -15.60 7.08 -4.74
N ASN A 25 -16.08 8.03 -3.95
CA ASN A 25 -15.62 8.29 -2.59
C ASN A 25 -16.29 7.23 -1.69
N PRO A 26 -15.64 6.09 -1.37
CA PRO A 26 -16.13 5.28 -0.27
C PRO A 26 -15.81 6.05 1.00
N THR A 27 -16.87 6.65 1.55
CA THR A 27 -17.07 7.05 2.94
C THR A 27 -15.90 6.66 3.83
N VAL A 28 -15.21 7.67 4.38
CA VAL A 28 -14.22 7.59 5.46
C VAL A 28 -14.59 6.42 6.38
N THR A 29 -13.97 5.26 6.18
CA THR A 29 -14.17 4.11 7.04
C THR A 29 -13.71 4.54 8.41
N SER A 30 -14.64 4.58 9.35
CA SER A 30 -14.43 4.87 10.76
C SER A 30 -13.22 4.07 11.26
N TYR A 31 -12.09 4.74 11.42
CA TYR A 31 -10.95 4.26 12.19
C TYR A 31 -11.45 4.13 13.63
N MET A 32 -11.93 2.93 13.97
CA MET A 32 -12.54 2.67 15.26
C MET A 32 -11.54 2.98 16.38
N ALA A 33 -11.97 3.87 17.27
CA ALA A 33 -11.54 3.89 18.66
C ALA A 33 -11.98 2.57 19.31
N CYS A 34 -11.14 1.55 19.23
CA CYS A 34 -11.38 0.28 19.91
C CYS A 34 -11.08 0.47 21.41
N THR A 35 -12.12 0.55 22.24
CA THR A 35 -11.95 0.48 23.70
C THR A 35 -11.76 -0.99 24.10
N VAL A 36 -10.52 -1.43 24.21
CA VAL A 36 -10.18 -2.73 24.78
C VAL A 36 -10.70 -2.78 26.22
N SER A 37 -11.49 -3.80 26.55
CA SER A 37 -11.94 -4.06 27.93
C SER A 37 -10.71 -4.39 28.79
N ARG A 38 -10.20 -3.37 29.49
CA ARG A 38 -8.99 -3.43 30.31
C ARG A 38 -9.18 -4.44 31.44
N LYS A 39 -8.47 -5.57 31.38
CA LYS A 39 -8.02 -6.25 32.59
C LYS A 39 -6.69 -5.62 32.98
N ASP A 40 -6.57 -5.26 34.26
CA ASP A 40 -5.47 -4.49 34.85
C ASP A 40 -4.09 -5.00 34.41
N VAL A 41 -3.52 -4.33 33.42
CA VAL A 41 -2.11 -4.40 33.05
C VAL A 41 -1.64 -2.96 32.95
N SER A 42 -0.56 -2.63 33.64
CA SER A 42 0.10 -1.33 33.59
C SER A 42 0.60 -1.07 32.17
N VAL A 43 -0.23 -0.43 31.35
CA VAL A 43 0.13 0.04 30.01
C VAL A 43 0.98 1.29 30.17
N GLU A 44 2.23 1.22 29.74
CA GLU A 44 3.08 2.40 29.57
C GLU A 44 2.36 3.38 28.63
N MET A 45 2.23 4.65 29.03
CA MET A 45 1.59 5.67 28.21
C MET A 45 2.42 5.85 26.94
N VAL A 46 1.93 5.33 25.82
CA VAL A 46 2.65 5.45 24.55
C VAL A 46 2.40 6.85 24.01
N ASP A 47 3.49 7.55 23.68
CA ASP A 47 3.46 8.87 23.04
C ASP A 47 2.59 8.81 21.78
N GLU A 48 1.42 9.47 21.81
CA GLU A 48 0.45 9.52 20.70
C GLU A 48 1.07 9.96 19.38
N GLU A 49 2.19 10.69 19.42
CA GLU A 49 2.96 11.17 18.27
C GLU A 49 3.46 10.01 17.37
N HIS A 50 3.73 8.85 17.95
CA HIS A 50 4.30 7.69 17.25
C HIS A 50 3.27 6.57 17.00
N ASN A 51 1.98 6.89 17.12
CA ASN A 51 0.88 5.99 16.75
C ASN A 51 0.62 6.08 15.23
N PRO A 52 0.73 4.97 14.47
CA PRO A 52 0.60 5.01 13.00
C PRO A 52 -0.84 5.26 12.52
N THR A 53 -1.84 5.31 13.41
CA THR A 53 -3.25 5.47 13.04
C THR A 53 -3.50 6.77 12.26
N LEU A 54 -2.98 7.90 12.75
CA LEU A 54 -3.10 9.17 12.04
C LEU A 54 -2.34 9.12 10.71
N PHE A 55 -1.12 8.58 10.73
CA PHE A 55 -0.30 8.43 9.53
C PHE A 55 -0.99 7.61 8.44
N ILE A 56 -1.64 6.49 8.78
CA ILE A 56 -2.39 5.65 7.84
C ILE A 56 -3.49 6.45 7.14
N ALA A 57 -4.20 7.29 7.89
CA ALA A 57 -5.29 8.10 7.38
C ALA A 57 -4.80 9.27 6.51
N THR A 58 -3.69 9.93 6.89
CA THR A 58 -3.29 11.20 6.26
C THR A 58 -2.18 11.06 5.24
N ALA A 59 -1.31 10.03 5.30
CA ALA A 59 -0.08 9.98 4.51
C ALA A 59 -0.26 10.24 3.01
N PRO A 60 -1.28 9.69 2.31
CA PRO A 60 -1.49 9.97 0.89
C PRO A 60 -1.76 11.46 0.57
N THR A 61 -2.37 12.20 1.50
CA THR A 61 -2.76 13.61 1.32
C THR A 61 -1.65 14.60 1.63
N THR A 62 -0.59 14.16 2.31
CA THR A 62 0.44 15.06 2.82
C THR A 62 1.71 15.08 1.95
N PHE A 63 1.68 14.45 0.77
CA PHE A 63 2.78 14.51 -0.19
C PHE A 63 2.92 15.93 -0.76
N PRO A 64 4.15 16.45 -0.94
CA PRO A 64 4.36 17.73 -1.58
C PRO A 64 3.85 17.71 -3.02
N THR A 65 3.05 18.71 -3.39
CA THR A 65 2.40 18.84 -4.72
C THR A 65 3.37 19.28 -5.82
N VAL A 66 4.61 19.61 -5.48
CA VAL A 66 5.49 20.47 -6.31
C VAL A 66 6.37 19.70 -7.33
N GLN A 67 6.38 18.37 -7.34
CA GLN A 67 7.32 17.60 -8.19
C GLN A 67 6.64 16.53 -9.07
N ASP A 68 5.76 16.95 -9.99
CA ASP A 68 5.13 16.06 -10.98
C ASP A 68 5.79 16.10 -12.38
N GLN A 69 7.03 16.59 -12.51
CA GLN A 69 7.72 16.69 -13.81
C GLN A 69 8.38 15.39 -14.31
N GLY A 70 8.01 14.25 -13.73
CA GLY A 70 8.48 12.92 -14.12
C GLY A 70 8.05 11.90 -13.09
N ASN A 71 8.04 10.61 -13.42
CA ASN A 71 7.66 9.50 -12.54
C ASN A 71 8.61 9.32 -11.31
N VAL A 72 8.82 10.36 -10.51
CA VAL A 72 9.72 10.36 -9.36
C VAL A 72 9.02 9.62 -8.24
N LEU A 73 9.60 8.48 -7.85
CA LEU A 73 9.25 7.79 -6.62
C LEU A 73 9.38 8.77 -5.45
N THR A 74 8.27 9.02 -4.75
CA THR A 74 8.27 9.85 -3.54
C THR A 74 7.83 9.00 -2.36
N LEU A 75 8.47 9.20 -1.22
CA LEU A 75 8.23 8.43 -0.02
C LEU A 75 7.87 9.36 1.13
N ARG A 76 6.89 8.95 1.93
CA ARG A 76 6.66 9.51 3.26
C ARG A 76 6.93 8.42 4.27
N THR A 77 7.81 8.67 5.21
CA THR A 77 8.15 7.74 6.29
C THR A 77 7.50 8.17 7.59
N PHE A 78 7.32 7.20 8.48
CA PHE A 78 6.87 7.38 9.84
C PHE A 78 7.62 6.42 10.75
N ASP A 79 8.19 6.94 11.82
CA ASP A 79 8.95 6.17 12.78
C ASP A 79 8.02 5.70 13.91
N LEU A 80 8.05 4.41 14.18
CA LEU A 80 7.32 3.76 15.26
C LEU A 80 8.15 3.86 16.55
N THR A 81 7.50 3.76 17.72
CA THR A 81 8.20 3.83 19.03
C THR A 81 9.21 2.72 19.27
N ASP A 82 9.13 1.61 18.52
CA ASP A 82 10.07 0.49 18.61
C ASP A 82 11.32 0.67 17.74
N GLY A 83 11.46 1.85 17.09
CA GLY A 83 12.60 2.18 16.23
C GLY A 83 12.49 1.61 14.81
N GLU A 84 11.34 1.02 14.44
CA GLU A 84 11.06 0.64 13.07
C GLU A 84 10.42 1.78 12.28
N THR A 85 10.70 1.87 10.98
CA THR A 85 10.10 2.86 10.09
C THR A 85 9.15 2.20 9.11
N ILE A 86 7.97 2.80 8.91
CA ILE A 86 7.01 2.45 7.85
C ILE A 86 6.99 3.53 6.78
N ALA A 87 6.60 3.17 5.55
CA ALA A 87 6.56 4.12 4.43
C ALA A 87 5.24 4.06 3.64
N CYS A 88 4.72 5.23 3.32
CA CYS A 88 3.78 5.43 2.23
C CYS A 88 4.57 5.75 0.95
N ILE A 89 4.31 5.00 -0.11
CA ILE A 89 5.02 5.12 -1.40
C ILE A 89 4.08 5.78 -2.40
N ARG A 90 4.44 6.93 -2.97
CA ARG A 90 3.74 7.55 -4.10
C ARG A 90 4.51 7.28 -5.39
N TRP A 91 3.84 6.70 -6.38
CA TRP A 91 4.41 6.44 -7.70
C TRP A 91 3.32 6.44 -8.78
N GLN A 92 3.53 7.19 -9.87
CA GLN A 92 2.55 7.36 -10.96
C GLN A 92 1.15 7.79 -10.49
N GLY A 93 1.09 8.71 -9.52
CA GLY A 93 -0.18 9.19 -8.95
C GLY A 93 -0.92 8.18 -8.07
N LEU A 94 -0.36 6.98 -7.87
CA LEU A 94 -0.91 5.95 -7.00
C LEU A 94 -0.11 5.83 -5.71
N TYR A 95 -0.77 5.35 -4.67
CA TYR A 95 -0.21 5.21 -3.32
C TYR A 95 -0.13 3.74 -2.94
N TYR A 96 0.98 3.38 -2.31
CA TYR A 96 1.30 2.00 -2.03
C TYR A 96 1.91 1.81 -0.65
N VAL A 97 1.80 0.58 -0.16
CA VAL A 97 2.44 0.09 1.07
C VAL A 97 3.09 -1.26 0.82
N THR A 98 4.24 -1.51 1.47
CA THR A 98 4.87 -2.83 1.40
C THR A 98 4.20 -3.82 2.35
N GLY A 99 4.24 -5.11 2.01
CA GLY A 99 3.75 -6.14 2.93
C GLY A 99 4.48 -6.15 4.27
N THR A 100 5.77 -5.76 4.28
CA THR A 100 6.56 -5.60 5.51
C THR A 100 6.00 -4.50 6.39
N ASP A 101 5.67 -3.33 5.81
CA ASP A 101 5.13 -2.21 6.58
C ASP A 101 3.73 -2.52 7.11
N VAL A 102 2.91 -3.27 6.37
CA VAL A 102 1.63 -3.77 6.90
C VAL A 102 1.84 -4.66 8.12
N VAL A 103 2.87 -5.53 8.13
CA VAL A 103 3.20 -6.34 9.31
C VAL A 103 3.58 -5.45 10.48
N ARG A 104 4.43 -4.44 10.29
CA ARG A 104 4.86 -3.52 11.36
C ARG A 104 3.71 -2.73 11.95
N ILE A 105 2.84 -2.19 11.10
CA ILE A 105 1.62 -1.49 11.52
C ILE A 105 0.76 -2.39 12.41
N LEU A 106 0.48 -3.62 11.96
CA LEU A 106 -0.38 -4.54 12.71
C LEU A 106 0.30 -5.07 13.97
N ASP A 107 1.62 -5.27 13.96
CA ASP A 107 2.37 -5.65 15.15
C ASP A 107 2.25 -4.55 16.21
N PHE A 108 2.57 -3.31 15.85
CA PHE A 108 2.42 -2.14 16.72
C PHE A 108 0.99 -2.05 17.29
N GLN A 109 -0.03 -2.03 16.43
CA GLN A 109 -1.43 -1.93 16.86
C GLN A 109 -1.86 -3.10 17.74
N SER A 110 -1.38 -4.33 17.47
CA SER A 110 -1.67 -5.48 18.31
C SER A 110 -1.06 -5.35 19.70
N ARG A 111 0.16 -4.82 19.82
CA ARG A 111 0.80 -4.54 21.11
C ARG A 111 0.04 -3.49 21.90
N GLN A 112 -0.46 -2.45 21.24
CA GLN A 112 -1.35 -1.46 21.87
C GLN A 112 -2.66 -2.08 22.40
N ALA A 113 -3.15 -3.13 21.74
CA ALA A 113 -4.30 -3.90 22.20
C ALA A 113 -3.98 -4.90 23.32
N GLY A 114 -2.74 -4.91 23.84
CA GLY A 114 -2.28 -5.82 24.90
C GLY A 114 -1.75 -7.17 24.40
N LEU A 115 -1.54 -7.33 23.09
CA LEU A 115 -0.94 -8.55 22.55
C LEU A 115 0.59 -8.51 22.69
N HIS A 116 1.12 -9.32 23.60
CA HIS A 116 2.56 -9.58 23.65
C HIS A 116 2.92 -10.74 22.73
N GLN A 117 3.56 -10.43 21.61
CA GLN A 117 3.98 -11.44 20.65
C GLN A 117 5.28 -12.13 21.10
N ASN A 118 5.21 -13.45 21.29
CA ASN A 118 6.39 -14.26 21.61
C ASN A 118 7.20 -14.67 20.37
N ASP A 119 6.59 -14.64 19.17
CA ASP A 119 7.23 -15.04 17.92
C ASP A 119 6.82 -14.12 16.76
N SER A 120 7.65 -13.10 16.50
CA SER A 120 7.46 -12.15 15.39
C SER A 120 7.45 -12.83 14.02
N LYS A 121 8.11 -13.99 13.85
CA LYS A 121 8.09 -14.74 12.58
C LYS A 121 6.74 -15.44 12.39
N ALA A 122 6.20 -16.06 13.43
CA ALA A 122 4.86 -16.65 13.37
C ALA A 122 3.80 -15.58 13.10
N PHE A 123 3.91 -14.42 13.76
CA PHE A 123 3.04 -13.29 13.51
C PHE A 123 3.08 -12.82 12.05
N ALA A 124 4.28 -12.51 11.55
CA ALA A 124 4.47 -12.05 10.17
C ALA A 124 3.92 -13.07 9.16
N ARG A 125 4.15 -14.37 9.37
CA ARG A 125 3.57 -15.44 8.53
C ARG A 125 2.04 -15.41 8.52
N GLY A 126 1.41 -15.17 9.68
CA GLY A 126 -0.04 -15.02 9.80
C GLY A 126 -0.57 -13.87 8.96
N VAL A 127 0.02 -12.69 9.11
CA VAL A 127 -0.33 -11.48 8.33
C VAL A 127 -0.08 -11.71 6.83
N TYR A 128 1.05 -12.28 6.43
CA TYR A 128 1.31 -12.59 5.03
C TYR A 128 0.33 -13.61 4.45
N SER A 129 -0.16 -14.55 5.26
CA SER A 129 -1.22 -15.48 4.87
C SER A 129 -2.52 -14.73 4.56
N ASP A 130 -2.89 -13.78 5.43
CA ASP A 130 -4.06 -12.93 5.23
C ASP A 130 -3.95 -12.05 3.97
N LEU A 131 -2.78 -11.46 3.73
CA LEU A 131 -2.49 -10.64 2.55
C LEU A 131 -2.53 -11.41 1.22
N ARG A 132 -2.49 -12.75 1.24
CA ARG A 132 -2.67 -13.55 0.01
C ARG A 132 -4.08 -13.44 -0.56
N ARG A 133 -5.07 -13.04 0.26
CA ARG A 133 -6.45 -12.84 -0.20
C ARG A 133 -6.58 -11.67 -1.18
N LEU A 134 -5.71 -10.66 -1.05
CA LEU A 134 -5.67 -9.48 -1.89
C LEU A 134 -5.19 -9.82 -3.32
N LYS A 135 -6.00 -9.43 -4.30
CA LYS A 135 -5.87 -9.81 -5.72
C LYS A 135 -4.97 -8.84 -6.47
N ILE A 136 -4.15 -9.39 -7.37
CA ILE A 136 -3.28 -8.59 -8.23
C ILE A 136 -4.16 -7.87 -9.26
N GLY A 137 -3.86 -6.60 -9.52
CA GLY A 137 -4.63 -5.72 -10.42
C GLY A 137 -5.82 -5.02 -9.76
N ARG A 138 -6.31 -5.54 -8.62
CA ARG A 138 -7.40 -4.92 -7.85
C ARG A 138 -6.90 -4.26 -6.57
N ASP A 139 -6.21 -5.01 -5.73
CA ASP A 139 -5.80 -4.57 -4.38
C ASP A 139 -4.28 -4.38 -4.28
N CYS A 140 -3.54 -4.95 -5.22
CA CYS A 140 -2.09 -4.92 -5.23
C CYS A 140 -1.52 -5.04 -6.64
N VAL A 141 -0.28 -4.65 -6.79
CA VAL A 141 0.52 -4.82 -8.00
C VAL A 141 1.66 -5.80 -7.75
N LEU A 142 2.01 -6.61 -8.75
CA LEU A 142 3.17 -7.48 -8.69
C LEU A 142 4.36 -6.77 -9.33
N LEU A 143 5.34 -6.37 -8.52
CA LEU A 143 6.62 -5.84 -9.01
C LEU A 143 7.46 -7.00 -9.59
N PRO A 144 7.70 -7.05 -10.90
CA PRO A 144 8.50 -8.12 -11.50
C PRO A 144 9.99 -7.91 -11.19
N SER A 145 10.72 -9.01 -10.99
CA SER A 145 12.19 -8.95 -10.91
C SER A 145 12.78 -8.76 -12.30
N GLN A 146 13.81 -7.91 -12.42
CA GLN A 146 14.52 -7.64 -13.68
C GLN A 146 14.96 -8.91 -14.44
N VAL A 147 15.28 -9.98 -13.71
CA VAL A 147 15.72 -11.27 -14.30
C VAL A 147 14.59 -11.98 -15.06
N ARG A 148 13.33 -11.78 -14.66
CA ARG A 148 12.13 -12.33 -15.35
C ARG A 148 11.58 -11.42 -16.45
N SER A 149 12.05 -10.17 -16.53
CA SER A 149 11.61 -9.20 -17.54
C SER A 149 12.02 -9.55 -18.97
N LYS A 150 12.81 -10.62 -19.20
CA LYS A 150 13.12 -11.12 -20.56
C LYS A 150 11.88 -11.58 -21.34
N ILE A 151 10.80 -11.98 -20.66
CA ILE A 151 9.54 -12.40 -21.30
C ILE A 151 8.75 -11.21 -21.87
N ALA A 152 9.07 -9.96 -21.47
CA ALA A 152 8.42 -8.77 -22.02
C ALA A 152 8.96 -8.31 -23.39
N ARG A 153 9.95 -9.01 -23.98
CA ARG A 153 10.47 -8.71 -25.33
C ARG A 153 9.81 -9.53 -26.44
N THR A 154 9.03 -10.55 -26.10
CA THR A 154 8.21 -11.27 -27.08
C THR A 154 6.91 -10.50 -27.28
N GLN A 155 6.85 -9.83 -28.42
CA GLN A 155 5.76 -9.02 -28.99
C GLN A 155 4.35 -9.47 -28.57
N LEU A 156 3.85 -8.92 -27.47
CA LEU A 156 2.42 -8.69 -27.28
C LEU A 156 2.26 -7.21 -26.96
N PRO A 157 1.17 -6.54 -27.39
CA PRO A 157 0.93 -5.16 -27.05
C PRO A 157 0.62 -5.11 -25.55
N LEU A 158 1.68 -4.95 -24.76
CA LEU A 158 1.59 -4.69 -23.34
C LEU A 158 0.91 -3.33 -23.23
N THR A 159 -0.38 -3.35 -22.93
CA THR A 159 -1.12 -2.21 -22.40
C THR A 159 -0.20 -1.47 -21.43
N ASN A 160 -0.06 -0.15 -21.59
CA ASN A 160 0.94 0.76 -20.99
C ASN A 160 1.23 0.62 -19.47
N VAL A 161 0.53 -0.22 -18.74
CA VAL A 161 0.58 -0.40 -17.29
C VAL A 161 1.66 -1.42 -16.83
N MET A 162 2.07 -2.38 -17.67
CA MET A 162 2.95 -3.48 -17.24
C MET A 162 4.45 -3.20 -17.43
N LEU A 163 4.83 -2.24 -18.29
CA LEU A 163 6.24 -1.91 -18.58
C LEU A 163 6.91 -1.02 -17.51
N CYS A 164 6.13 -0.35 -16.67
CA CYS A 164 6.67 0.68 -15.77
C CYS A 164 7.02 0.16 -14.36
N GLN A 165 6.70 -1.08 -14.01
CA GLN A 165 6.80 -1.56 -12.62
C GLN A 165 8.22 -2.02 -12.22
N ALA A 166 9.07 -2.39 -13.18
CA ALA A 166 10.45 -2.80 -12.88
C ALA A 166 11.33 -1.64 -12.34
N PRO A 167 11.27 -0.41 -12.89
CA PRO A 167 11.91 0.77 -12.31
C PRO A 167 11.56 1.03 -10.83
N LEU A 168 10.29 0.83 -10.45
CA LEU A 168 9.84 1.03 -9.08
C LEU A 168 10.51 0.05 -8.11
N LEU A 169 10.64 -1.24 -8.49
CA LEU A 169 11.31 -2.24 -7.66
C LEU A 169 12.79 -1.88 -7.43
N ASP A 170 13.49 -1.44 -8.47
CA ASP A 170 14.90 -1.09 -8.36
C ASP A 170 15.13 0.17 -7.53
N ALA A 171 14.24 1.17 -7.66
CA ALA A 171 14.29 2.38 -6.84
C ALA A 171 14.06 2.07 -5.36
N LEU A 172 13.00 1.31 -5.02
CA LEU A 172 12.74 0.89 -3.64
C LEU A 172 13.89 0.06 -3.04
N PHE A 173 14.57 -0.75 -3.85
CA PHE A 173 15.73 -1.51 -3.38
C PHE A 173 16.96 -0.65 -3.20
N ARG A 174 17.18 0.32 -4.08
CA ARG A 174 18.32 1.25 -3.99
C ARG A 174 18.25 2.10 -2.73
N ASP A 175 17.05 2.50 -2.35
CA ASP A 175 16.81 3.36 -1.21
C ASP A 175 16.49 2.55 0.07
N ASP A 176 16.82 1.25 0.09
CA ASP A 176 16.70 0.32 1.24
C ASP A 176 15.30 0.10 1.83
N PHE A 177 14.23 0.61 1.21
CA PHE A 177 12.84 0.32 1.59
C PHE A 177 12.46 -1.15 1.41
N ILE A 178 13.18 -1.85 0.54
CA ILE A 178 13.05 -3.29 0.38
C ILE A 178 14.40 -4.01 0.41
N LYS A 179 14.45 -5.13 1.14
CA LYS A 179 15.69 -5.89 1.38
C LYS A 179 16.15 -6.76 0.21
N THR A 180 15.34 -6.98 -0.83
CA THR A 180 15.68 -7.88 -1.94
C THR A 180 15.18 -7.35 -3.28
N ARG A 181 15.74 -7.82 -4.40
CA ARG A 181 15.22 -7.55 -5.77
C ARG A 181 14.34 -8.68 -6.31
N LYS A 182 13.85 -9.54 -5.43
CA LYS A 182 12.89 -10.59 -5.79
C LYS A 182 11.54 -9.96 -6.10
N ALA A 183 10.83 -10.58 -7.03
CA ALA A 183 9.47 -10.18 -7.37
C ALA A 183 8.61 -10.17 -6.10
N ARG A 184 7.81 -9.12 -5.91
CA ARG A 184 7.03 -8.93 -4.69
C ARG A 184 5.72 -8.23 -4.99
N LYS A 185 4.74 -8.43 -4.12
CA LYS A 185 3.53 -7.62 -4.15
C LYS A 185 3.79 -6.28 -3.47
N LEU A 186 3.22 -5.24 -4.05
CA LEU A 186 3.06 -3.94 -3.42
C LEU A 186 1.55 -3.68 -3.35
N PHE A 187 1.02 -3.31 -2.20
CA PHE A 187 -0.42 -3.18 -1.99
C PHE A 187 -0.83 -1.73 -2.21
N PHE A 188 -1.99 -1.52 -2.83
CA PHE A 188 -2.54 -0.17 -2.93
C PHE A 188 -2.93 0.28 -1.52
N TRP A 189 -2.49 1.48 -1.13
CA TRP A 189 -2.66 2.01 0.22
C TRP A 189 -4.11 1.89 0.71
N PHE A 190 -5.06 2.34 -0.12
CA PHE A 190 -6.49 2.35 0.17
C PHE A 190 -7.18 0.98 0.07
N SER A 191 -6.53 -0.02 -0.51
CA SER A 191 -7.11 -1.36 -0.69
C SER A 191 -6.72 -2.34 0.42
N VAL A 192 -5.81 -1.95 1.32
CA VAL A 192 -5.43 -2.78 2.47
C VAL A 192 -6.48 -2.61 3.58
N PRO A 193 -7.21 -3.67 3.99
CA PRO A 193 -8.21 -3.57 5.03
C PRO A 193 -7.54 -3.72 6.41
N TYR A 194 -6.87 -2.67 6.88
CA TYR A 194 -6.08 -2.69 8.12
C TYR A 194 -6.87 -3.19 9.32
N ASP A 195 -8.10 -2.70 9.51
CA ASP A 195 -8.96 -3.07 10.64
C ASP A 195 -9.33 -4.57 10.62
N ASP A 196 -9.71 -5.10 9.46
CA ASP A 196 -10.03 -6.52 9.32
C ASP A 196 -8.81 -7.41 9.55
N LEU A 197 -7.63 -6.95 9.12
CA LEU A 197 -6.39 -7.67 9.35
C LEU A 197 -6.04 -7.67 10.84
N LEU A 198 -6.17 -6.52 11.52
CA LEU A 198 -5.97 -6.40 12.97
C LEU A 198 -6.95 -7.28 13.74
N ARG A 199 -8.24 -7.25 13.39
CA ARG A 199 -9.26 -8.10 14.01
C ARG A 199 -8.90 -9.58 13.88
N ARG A 200 -8.49 -10.04 12.70
CA ARG A 200 -8.06 -11.44 12.48
C ARG A 200 -6.81 -11.81 13.25
N VAL A 201 -5.88 -10.86 13.42
CA VAL A 201 -4.73 -11.02 14.30
C VAL A 201 -5.21 -11.27 15.73
N LEU A 202 -6.04 -10.39 16.27
CA LEU A 202 -6.51 -10.47 17.66
C LEU A 202 -7.34 -11.74 17.90
N ASP A 203 -8.21 -12.11 16.96
CA ASP A 203 -9.01 -13.34 16.99
C ASP A 203 -8.12 -14.59 17.08
N ARG A 204 -7.03 -14.66 16.32
CA ARG A 204 -6.08 -15.80 16.37
C ARG A 204 -5.39 -15.93 17.73
N HIS A 205 -5.25 -14.82 18.44
CA HIS A 205 -4.61 -14.77 19.75
C HIS A 205 -5.62 -14.76 20.91
N GLY A 206 -6.91 -14.96 20.63
CA GLY A 206 -7.96 -15.06 21.65
C GLY A 206 -8.30 -13.73 22.32
N ILE A 207 -7.88 -12.60 21.74
CA ILE A 207 -8.29 -11.26 22.19
C ILE A 207 -9.59 -10.92 21.48
N LEU A 208 -10.71 -11.13 22.16
CA LEU A 208 -12.02 -10.76 21.64
C LEU A 208 -12.20 -9.25 21.76
N VAL A 209 -12.24 -8.57 20.63
CA VAL A 209 -12.68 -7.19 20.53
C VAL A 209 -14.20 -7.19 20.41
N SER A 210 -14.90 -6.69 21.44
CA SER A 210 -16.33 -6.41 21.31
C SER A 210 -16.53 -5.25 20.33
N PRO A 211 -17.49 -5.32 19.41
CA PRO A 211 -17.83 -4.16 18.59
C PRO A 211 -18.21 -2.98 19.49
N VAL A 212 -17.71 -1.79 19.17
CA VAL A 212 -18.14 -0.55 19.83
C VAL A 212 -19.65 -0.48 19.59
N SER A 213 -20.43 -0.62 20.66
CA SER A 213 -21.87 -0.39 20.58
C SER A 213 -22.02 1.04 20.08
N SER A 214 -22.52 1.21 18.87
CA SER A 214 -22.81 2.52 18.33
C SER A 214 -23.80 3.17 19.29
N THR A 215 -23.31 4.05 20.16
CA THR A 215 -24.16 5.00 20.87
C THR A 215 -24.73 5.90 19.78
N THR A 216 -25.92 5.56 19.31
CA THR A 216 -26.77 6.48 18.57
C THR A 216 -26.94 7.72 19.44
N ILE A 217 -26.32 8.82 19.01
CA ILE A 217 -26.71 10.17 19.44
C ILE A 217 -27.75 10.66 18.44
#